data_AF-A0A2J6SI03-F1
#
_entry.id   AF-A0A2J6SI03-F1
#
_cell.length_a   1.000
_cell.length_b   1.000
_cell.length_c   1.000
_cell.angle_alpha   90.00
_cell.angle_beta   90.00
_cell.angle_gamma   90.00
#
_symmetry.space_group_name_H-M   'P 1'
#
loop_
_entity.id
_entity.type
_entity.pdbx_description
1 polymer ?
#
loop_
_entity_poly.entity_id
_entity_poly.type
_entity_poly.pdbx_seq_one_letter_code
_entity_poly.pdbx_strand_id
1 'polypeptide(L)'
;MLVELKNGETLNGHLVTCDTWMNLTLKEVVQTSSDGDKFYRLPEVYVKGNNIKYLRVPDEIIDLVKEQQSRDQGSGYRGGRGGAQRGDHRGGGDRGRGRGGARGRGRGGRGS
;
A
#
# COMPACT_ATOMS: atom_id res chain seq x y z
N MET A 1 -0.88 -3.82 -25.18
CA MET A 1 -2.14 -3.84 -24.39
C MET A 1 -3.24 -3.27 -25.26
N LEU A 2 -4.45 -3.83 -25.21
CA LEU A 2 -5.61 -3.29 -25.94
C LEU A 2 -6.55 -2.55 -24.99
N VAL A 3 -7.00 -1.37 -25.39
CA VAL A 3 -7.98 -0.55 -24.69
C VAL A 3 -9.18 -0.36 -25.58
N GLU A 4 -10.38 -0.73 -25.13
CA GLU A 4 -11.62 -0.37 -25.82
C GLU A 4 -12.27 0.82 -25.11
N LEU A 5 -12.58 1.85 -25.89
CA LEU A 5 -13.24 3.05 -25.43
C LEU A 5 -14.76 2.91 -25.53
N LYS A 6 -15.50 3.70 -24.76
CA LYS A 6 -16.97 3.68 -24.74
C LYS A 6 -17.61 4.06 -26.08
N ASN A 7 -16.89 4.80 -26.92
CA ASN A 7 -17.33 5.16 -28.27
C ASN A 7 -17.09 4.04 -29.31
N GLY A 8 -16.52 2.89 -28.90
CA GLY A 8 -16.24 1.76 -29.77
C GLY A 8 -14.85 1.78 -30.42
N GLU A 9 -14.09 2.87 -30.29
CA GLU A 9 -12.71 2.90 -30.76
C GLU A 9 -11.81 1.97 -29.92
N THR A 10 -10.81 1.40 -30.57
CA THR A 10 -9.80 0.58 -29.87
C THR A 10 -8.41 1.16 -30.05
N LEU A 11 -7.64 1.14 -28.97
CA LEU A 11 -6.25 1.58 -28.94
C LEU A 11 -5.38 0.40 -28.54
N ASN A 12 -4.45 0.02 -29.40
CA ASN A 12 -3.46 -1.01 -29.12
C ASN A 12 -2.08 -0.37 -29.01
N GLY A 13 -1.45 -0.43 -27.83
CA GLY A 13 -0.14 0.16 -27.61
C GLY A 13 0.50 -0.26 -26.29
N HIS A 14 1.59 0.42 -25.93
CA HIS A 14 2.35 0.18 -24.70
C HIS A 14 1.94 1.17 -23.61
N LEU A 15 1.54 0.66 -22.45
CA LEU A 15 1.22 1.50 -21.28
C LEU A 15 2.50 2.16 -20.75
N VAL A 16 2.48 3.48 -20.64
CA VAL A 16 3.58 4.27 -20.07
C VAL A 16 3.25 4.68 -18.65
N THR A 17 2.07 5.26 -18.45
CA THR A 17 1.60 5.71 -17.14
C THR A 17 0.11 5.42 -16.98
N CYS A 18 -0.28 5.16 -15.72
CA CYS A 18 -1.67 5.02 -15.28
C CYS A 18 -1.79 5.72 -13.93
N ASP A 19 -2.81 6.57 -13.77
CA ASP A 19 -3.11 7.24 -12.49
C ASP A 19 -4.27 6.56 -11.73
N THR A 20 -4.58 7.08 -10.54
CA THR A 20 -5.65 6.54 -9.68
C THR A 20 -7.06 6.72 -10.26
N TRP A 21 -7.24 7.56 -11.28
CA TRP A 21 -8.50 7.77 -11.98
C TRP A 21 -8.57 6.99 -13.30
N MET A 22 -7.61 6.10 -13.54
CA MET A 22 -7.47 5.31 -14.78
C MET A 22 -7.19 6.15 -16.02
N ASN A 23 -6.67 7.37 -15.88
CA ASN A 23 -6.15 8.08 -17.05
C ASN A 23 -4.85 7.41 -17.51
N LEU A 24 -4.74 7.15 -18.81
CA LEU A 24 -3.64 6.38 -19.38
C LEU A 24 -2.85 7.22 -20.39
N THR A 25 -1.53 7.07 -20.38
CA THR A 25 -0.68 7.46 -21.50
C THR A 25 -0.15 6.19 -22.16
N LEU A 26 -0.39 6.05 -23.47
CA LEU A 26 0.11 4.93 -24.27
C LEU A 26 1.08 5.44 -25.34
N LYS A 27 2.09 4.64 -25.67
CA LYS A 27 3.03 4.89 -26.77
C LYS A 27 2.93 3.84 -27.86
N GLU A 28 3.37 4.22 -29.06
CA GLU A 28 3.41 3.40 -30.27
C GLU A 28 2.04 2.76 -30.54
N VAL A 29 1.03 3.61 -30.63
CA VAL A 29 -0.37 3.21 -30.60
C VAL A 29 -0.89 3.01 -32.01
N VAL A 30 -1.61 1.91 -32.21
CA VAL A 30 -2.51 1.71 -33.34
C VAL A 30 -3.94 1.94 -32.86
N GLN A 31 -4.56 3.02 -33.33
CA GLN A 31 -5.97 3.30 -33.15
C GLN A 31 -6.78 2.65 -34.26
N THR A 32 -7.87 1.98 -33.92
CA THR A 32 -8.87 1.48 -34.86
C THR A 32 -10.17 2.23 -34.63
N SER A 33 -10.80 2.72 -35.70
CA SER A 33 -12.14 3.33 -35.65
C SER A 33 -13.18 2.36 -35.09
N SER A 34 -14.30 2.90 -34.60
CA SER A 34 -15.46 2.09 -34.18
C SER A 34 -15.98 1.14 -35.25
N ASP A 35 -15.81 1.53 -36.51
CA ASP A 35 -16.34 0.84 -37.68
C ASP A 35 -15.36 -0.24 -38.19
N GLY A 36 -14.15 -0.31 -37.62
CA GLY A 36 -13.14 -1.33 -37.92
C GLY A 36 -12.39 -1.14 -39.24
N ASP A 37 -12.65 -0.05 -39.96
CA ASP A 37 -12.21 0.19 -41.33
C ASP A 37 -10.98 1.12 -41.43
N LYS A 38 -10.69 1.90 -40.38
CA LYS A 38 -9.62 2.89 -40.36
C LYS A 38 -8.65 2.63 -39.23
N PHE A 39 -7.37 2.66 -39.59
CA PHE A 39 -6.27 2.47 -38.67
C PHE A 39 -5.34 3.68 -38.70
N TYR A 40 -5.05 4.24 -37.53
CA TYR A 40 -4.13 5.36 -37.36
C TYR A 40 -2.98 4.95 -36.46
N ARG A 41 -1.76 5.29 -36.87
CA ARG A 41 -0.56 5.09 -36.04
C ARG A 41 -0.23 6.40 -35.36
N LEU A 42 -0.21 6.38 -34.04
CA LEU A 42 0.06 7.54 -33.19
C LEU A 42 1.33 7.26 -32.37
N PRO A 43 2.27 8.20 -32.29
CA PRO A 43 3.46 8.01 -31.46
C PRO A 43 3.11 7.93 -29.97
N GLU A 44 2.13 8.72 -29.53
CA GLU A 44 1.64 8.78 -28.15
C GLU A 44 0.15 9.18 -28.13
N VAL A 45 -0.61 8.68 -27.16
CA VAL A 45 -1.99 9.10 -26.90
C VAL A 45 -2.25 9.22 -25.40
N TYR A 46 -3.05 10.21 -25.03
CA TYR A 46 -3.59 10.36 -23.69
C TYR A 46 -5.08 10.01 -23.67
N VAL A 47 -5.49 9.15 -22.75
CA VAL A 47 -6.86 8.65 -22.61
C VAL A 47 -7.38 9.02 -21.23
N LYS A 48 -8.55 9.68 -21.17
CA LYS A 48 -9.24 9.89 -19.90
C LYS A 48 -9.90 8.59 -19.42
N GLY A 49 -9.70 8.24 -18.14
CA GLY A 49 -10.18 6.98 -17.57
C GLY A 49 -11.70 6.81 -17.62
N ASN A 50 -12.45 7.92 -17.54
CA ASN A 50 -13.91 7.90 -17.63
C ASN A 50 -14.45 7.41 -18.99
N ASN A 51 -13.64 7.45 -20.06
CA ASN A 51 -14.01 7.02 -21.40
C ASN A 51 -13.62 5.57 -21.69
N ILE A 52 -12.93 4.90 -20.77
CA ILE A 52 -12.52 3.51 -20.93
C ILE A 52 -13.71 2.59 -20.65
N LYS A 53 -13.90 1.60 -21.53
CA LYS A 53 -14.88 0.52 -21.33
C LYS A 53 -14.22 -0.68 -20.68
N TYR A 54 -13.13 -1.18 -21.28
CA TYR A 54 -12.30 -2.24 -20.69
C TYR A 54 -10.88 -2.24 -21.25
N LEU A 55 -9.99 -2.95 -20.55
CA LEU A 55 -8.61 -3.22 -20.97
C LEU A 55 -8.44 -4.72 -21.16
N ARG A 56 -7.71 -5.14 -22.20
CA ARG A 56 -7.21 -6.52 -22.33
C ARG A 56 -5.77 -6.56 -21.85
N VAL A 57 -5.56 -7.26 -20.75
CA VAL A 57 -4.26 -7.44 -20.12
C VAL A 57 -3.76 -8.86 -20.42
N PRO A 58 -2.48 -9.07 -20.74
CA PRO A 58 -1.91 -10.40 -20.90
C PRO A 58 -2.04 -11.23 -19.62
N ASP A 59 -2.27 -12.53 -19.76
CA ASP A 59 -2.42 -13.46 -18.62
C ASP A 59 -1.17 -13.50 -17.73
N GLU A 60 0.01 -13.28 -18.30
CA GLU A 60 1.31 -13.24 -17.60
C GLU A 60 1.36 -12.20 -16.45
N ILE A 61 0.56 -11.13 -16.54
CA ILE A 61 0.50 -10.09 -15.51
C ILE A 61 -0.09 -10.65 -14.20
N ILE A 62 -0.97 -11.65 -14.26
CA ILE A 62 -1.62 -12.22 -13.08
C ILE A 62 -0.58 -12.80 -12.11
N ASP A 63 0.43 -13.48 -12.64
CA ASP A 63 1.43 -14.14 -11.81
C ASP A 63 2.45 -13.15 -11.24
N LEU A 64 2.84 -12.13 -12.01
CA LEU A 64 3.69 -11.03 -11.54
C LEU A 64 3.05 -10.27 -10.36
N VAL A 65 1.74 -10.01 -10.43
CA VAL A 65 1.03 -9.30 -9.35
C VAL A 65 0.98 -10.13 -8.07
N LYS A 66 0.77 -11.45 -8.16
CA LYS A 66 0.79 -12.35 -6.99
C LYS A 66 2.14 -12.34 -6.29
N GLU A 67 3.23 -12.41 -7.06
CA GLU A 67 4.58 -12.36 -6.51
C GLU A 67 4.83 -11.02 -5.80
N GLN A 68 4.45 -9.90 -6.43
CA GLN A 68 4.61 -8.58 -5.83
C GLN A 68 3.79 -8.39 -4.56
N GLN A 69 2.53 -8.84 -4.53
CA GLN A 69 1.68 -8.78 -3.33
C GLN A 69 2.23 -9.62 -2.18
N SER A 70 2.82 -10.79 -2.47
CA SER A 70 3.45 -11.63 -1.45
C SER A 70 4.68 -10.95 -0.82
N ARG A 71 5.45 -10.21 -1.63
CA ARG A 71 6.61 -9.44 -1.17
C ARG A 71 6.19 -8.26 -0.29
N ASP A 72 5.13 -7.56 -0.67
CA ASP A 72 4.64 -6.39 0.06
C ASP A 72 3.92 -6.79 1.37
N GLN A 73 3.21 -7.93 1.40
CA GLN A 73 2.62 -8.48 2.63
C GLN A 73 3.67 -9.04 3.61
N GLY A 74 4.81 -9.54 3.11
CA GLY A 74 5.91 -10.01 3.96
C GLY A 74 6.62 -8.92 4.76
N SER A 75 6.47 -7.65 4.37
CA SER A 75 7.07 -6.49 5.05
C SER A 75 6.18 -5.91 6.16
N GLY A 76 4.88 -6.22 6.16
CA GLY A 76 3.89 -5.63 7.09
C GLY A 76 3.56 -6.45 8.35
N TYR A 77 4.01 -7.71 8.44
CA TYR A 77 3.65 -8.61 9.55
C TYR A 77 4.84 -9.01 10.44
N ARG A 78 5.79 -8.08 10.65
CA ARG A 78 6.75 -8.13 11.77
C ARG A 78 6.88 -6.75 12.39
N GLY A 79 5.96 -6.40 13.29
CA GLY A 79 6.20 -5.27 14.20
C GLY A 79 4.98 -4.47 14.61
N GLY A 80 3.88 -5.12 14.97
CA GLY A 80 2.67 -4.43 15.40
C GLY A 80 2.00 -5.05 16.62
N ARG A 81 2.52 -4.72 17.81
CA ARG A 81 1.79 -4.62 19.09
C ARG A 81 1.19 -5.88 19.75
N GLY A 82 1.68 -6.15 20.96
CA GLY A 82 0.84 -6.48 22.11
C GLY A 82 0.85 -7.94 22.55
N GLY A 83 1.54 -8.22 23.67
CA GLY A 83 1.48 -9.51 24.34
C GLY A 83 2.29 -9.48 25.62
N ALA A 84 1.63 -9.15 26.72
CA ALA A 84 2.18 -9.20 28.06
C ALA A 84 2.43 -10.64 28.52
N GLN A 85 3.18 -10.75 29.63
CA GLN A 85 3.42 -11.94 30.46
C GLN A 85 4.32 -13.05 29.90
N ARG A 86 5.57 -13.05 30.36
CA ARG A 86 6.14 -14.19 31.12
C ARG A 86 7.32 -13.69 31.94
N GLY A 87 7.19 -13.82 33.26
CA GLY A 87 8.19 -13.38 34.21
C GLY A 87 9.48 -14.18 34.08
N ASP A 88 10.60 -13.50 34.26
CA ASP A 88 11.89 -14.14 34.49
C ASP A 88 12.50 -13.51 35.75
N HIS A 89 12.27 -14.18 36.87
CA HIS A 89 12.98 -13.96 38.12
C HIS A 89 14.42 -14.47 37.96
N ARG A 90 15.32 -13.65 37.42
CA ARG A 90 16.76 -13.95 37.48
C ARG A 90 17.60 -12.68 37.65
N GLY A 91 17.84 -12.37 38.92
CA GLY A 91 19.19 -12.21 39.44
C GLY A 91 19.91 -10.89 39.15
N GLY A 92 20.28 -10.21 40.24
CA GLY A 92 21.52 -9.43 40.28
C GLY A 92 21.31 -7.97 40.61
N GLY A 93 21.66 -7.58 41.84
CA GLY A 93 21.74 -6.16 42.15
C GLY A 93 21.86 -5.79 43.63
N ASP A 94 22.76 -6.43 44.38
CA ASP A 94 23.26 -5.91 45.66
C ASP A 94 23.83 -4.48 45.51
N ARG A 95 22.98 -3.48 45.81
CA ARG A 95 23.36 -2.10 46.17
C ARG A 95 22.18 -1.58 47.01
N GLY A 96 22.22 -1.46 48.33
CA GLY A 96 23.29 -1.05 49.21
C GLY A 96 22.76 0.09 50.08
N ARG A 97 22.93 -0.05 51.41
CA ARG A 97 23.08 1.01 52.42
C ARG A 97 21.85 1.74 52.99
N GLY A 98 21.74 1.61 54.32
CA GLY A 98 21.15 2.61 55.26
C GLY A 98 19.82 2.13 55.86
N ARG A 99 19.74 1.41 56.99
CA ARG A 99 20.20 1.66 58.36
C ARG A 99 19.84 3.05 58.91
N GLY A 100 18.74 3.09 59.67
CA GLY A 100 18.63 3.91 60.88
C GLY A 100 17.69 5.11 60.78
N GLY A 101 16.64 5.12 61.61
CA GLY A 101 15.85 6.33 61.82
C GLY A 101 14.50 6.17 62.50
N ALA A 102 14.42 5.46 63.64
CA ALA A 102 13.31 5.67 64.56
C ALA A 102 13.49 7.05 65.23
N ARG A 103 12.49 7.95 65.15
CA ARG A 103 12.14 8.98 66.18
C ARG A 103 11.04 9.96 65.71
N GLY A 104 10.00 10.07 66.54
CA GLY A 104 9.25 11.32 66.83
C GLY A 104 8.00 11.57 65.98
N ARG A 105 6.78 11.47 66.52
CA ARG A 105 6.03 12.43 67.39
C ARG A 105 5.30 13.55 66.62
N GLY A 106 3.98 13.64 66.84
CA GLY A 106 3.13 14.84 66.64
C GLY A 106 2.06 14.61 65.55
N ARG A 107 0.79 14.27 65.83
CA ARG A 107 -0.30 14.96 66.57
C ARG A 107 -0.88 16.18 65.82
N GLY A 108 -2.16 16.05 65.44
CA GLY A 108 -3.09 17.14 65.11
C GLY A 108 -3.17 17.44 63.60
N GLY A 109 -4.32 17.65 62.97
CA GLY A 109 -5.69 17.85 63.43
C GLY A 109 -6.55 18.26 62.23
N ARG A 110 -7.86 18.02 62.35
CA ARG A 110 -8.93 18.37 61.39
C ARG A 110 -8.94 19.86 61.05
N GLY A 111 -9.42 20.20 59.86
CA GLY A 111 -9.93 21.53 59.52
C GLY A 111 -10.68 21.49 58.19
N SER A 112 -11.87 22.09 58.21
CA SER A 112 -12.96 22.12 57.22
C SER A 112 -12.62 22.45 55.77
#